data_AF-A0A9X3PKY1-F1
#
_entry.id   AF-A0A9X3PKY1-F1
#
_cell.length_a   1.000
_cell.length_b   1.000
_cell.length_c   1.000
_cell.angle_alpha   90.00
_cell.angle_beta   90.00
_cell.angle_gamma   90.00
#
_symmetry.space_group_name_H-M   'P 1'
#
loop_
_entity.id
_entity.type
_entity.pdbx_description
1 polymer ?
#
loop_
_entity_poly.entity_id
_entity_poly.type
_entity_poly.pdbx_seq_one_letter_code
_entity_poly.pdbx_strand_id
1 'polypeptide(L)'
;MSISLTAQDHTTIRTAAFGAVTLMSFAAVRSAHEVATDGTLALASATGAVGHVLAGKKRDFKLEAKSSAALAEQVLPALTASVRLLEAQDPAEAANFRTTVTVAVEAAARAHQGESPALDAMTGKITAALNA
;
A
#
# COMPACT_ATOMS: atom_id res chain seq x y z
N MET A 1 13.46 -19.19 -2.89
CA MET A 1 12.51 -20.10 -2.23
C MET A 1 11.12 -19.62 -2.56
N SER A 2 10.17 -20.50 -2.91
CA SER A 2 8.81 -20.11 -3.28
C SER A 2 7.97 -19.92 -2.02
N ILE A 3 7.48 -18.70 -1.81
CA ILE A 3 6.55 -18.36 -0.72
C ILE A 3 5.19 -19.01 -1.02
N SER A 4 4.56 -19.63 -0.02
CA SER A 4 3.27 -20.30 -0.17
C SER A 4 2.14 -19.37 0.23
N LEU A 5 1.84 -18.41 -0.66
CA LEU A 5 0.76 -17.45 -0.44
C LEU A 5 -0.58 -18.00 -0.93
N THR A 6 -1.59 -17.94 -0.07
CA THR A 6 -2.96 -18.30 -0.42
C THR A 6 -3.66 -17.18 -1.20
N ALA A 7 -4.82 -17.50 -1.78
CA ALA A 7 -5.66 -16.47 -2.42
C ALA A 7 -6.08 -15.37 -1.43
N GLN A 8 -6.31 -15.71 -0.16
CA GLN A 8 -6.64 -14.74 0.88
C GLN A 8 -5.46 -13.82 1.19
N ASP A 9 -4.25 -14.39 1.24
CA ASP A 9 -3.03 -13.62 1.50
C ASP A 9 -2.77 -12.61 0.39
N HIS A 10 -2.98 -13.04 -0.87
CA HIS A 10 -2.92 -12.15 -2.02
C HIS A 10 -3.90 -10.98 -1.91
N THR A 11 -5.13 -11.25 -1.50
CA THR A 11 -6.16 -10.22 -1.29
C THR A 11 -5.76 -9.26 -0.17
N THR A 12 -5.20 -9.74 0.94
CA THR A 12 -4.72 -8.89 2.04
C THR A 12 -3.57 -7.98 1.59
N ILE A 13 -2.57 -8.54 0.90
CA ILE A 13 -1.40 -7.79 0.38
C ILE A 13 -1.85 -6.72 -0.62
N ARG A 14 -2.77 -7.04 -1.53
CA ARG A 14 -3.29 -6.05 -2.50
C ARG A 14 -4.14 -4.97 -1.82
N THR A 15 -5.01 -5.36 -0.89
CA THR A 15 -5.83 -4.41 -0.11
C THR A 15 -4.92 -3.42 0.61
N ALA A 16 -3.84 -3.90 1.22
CA ALA A 16 -2.86 -3.08 1.89
C ALA A 16 -2.15 -2.11 0.93
N ALA A 17 -1.57 -2.62 -0.16
CA ALA A 17 -0.76 -1.80 -1.08
C ALA A 17 -1.60 -0.78 -1.86
N PHE A 18 -2.66 -1.22 -2.55
CA PHE A 18 -3.51 -0.30 -3.34
C PHE A 18 -4.37 0.59 -2.43
N GLY A 19 -4.77 0.07 -1.27
CA GLY A 19 -5.46 0.86 -0.25
C GLY A 19 -4.60 1.98 0.31
N ALA A 20 -3.29 1.76 0.51
CA ALA A 20 -2.37 2.81 0.97
C ALA A 20 -2.27 3.96 -0.05
N VAL A 21 -2.13 3.64 -1.34
CA VAL A 21 -2.14 4.66 -2.41
C VAL A 21 -3.49 5.39 -2.47
N THR A 22 -4.60 4.66 -2.33
CA THR A 22 -5.94 5.26 -2.31
C THR A 22 -6.12 6.18 -1.10
N LEU A 23 -5.62 5.82 0.08
CA LEU A 23 -5.62 6.70 1.26
C LEU A 23 -4.85 8.00 1.01
N MET A 24 -3.71 7.92 0.34
CA MET A 24 -2.94 9.10 -0.05
C MET A 24 -3.77 10.01 -0.97
N SER A 25 -4.49 9.45 -1.93
CA SER A 25 -5.39 10.22 -2.79
C SER A 25 -6.52 10.93 -2.04
N PHE A 26 -7.04 10.33 -0.96
CA PHE A 26 -8.04 10.98 -0.09
C PHE A 26 -7.44 12.13 0.73
N ALA A 27 -6.15 12.07 1.06
CA ALA A 27 -5.44 13.14 1.74
C ALA A 27 -5.04 14.29 0.79
N ALA A 28 -5.06 14.06 -0.53
CA ALA A 28 -4.72 15.06 -1.53
C ALA A 28 -5.93 15.94 -1.88
N VAL A 29 -5.80 17.26 -1.66
CA VAL A 29 -6.90 18.23 -1.85
C VAL A 29 -7.25 18.48 -3.33
N ARG A 30 -6.25 18.47 -4.22
CA ARG A 30 -6.43 18.81 -5.66
C ARG A 30 -5.81 17.80 -6.64
N SER A 31 -4.84 17.00 -6.20
CA SER A 31 -4.04 16.11 -7.04
C SER A 31 -4.37 14.62 -6.83
N ALA A 32 -5.57 14.31 -6.33
CA ALA A 32 -5.94 12.94 -5.94
C ALA A 32 -5.70 11.89 -7.05
N HIS A 33 -5.98 12.25 -8.32
CA HIS A 33 -5.74 11.38 -9.47
C HIS A 33 -4.24 11.18 -9.77
N GLU A 34 -3.44 12.24 -9.68
CA GLU A 34 -1.98 12.19 -9.91
C GLU A 34 -1.31 11.35 -8.81
N VAL A 35 -1.68 11.59 -7.56
CA VAL A 35 -1.27 10.83 -6.37
C VAL A 35 -1.60 9.35 -6.52
N ALA A 36 -2.81 9.02 -7.02
CA ALA A 36 -3.21 7.64 -7.28
C ALA A 36 -2.35 7.00 -8.38
N THR A 37 -2.10 7.76 -9.45
CA THR A 37 -1.37 7.30 -10.64
C THR A 37 0.07 6.99 -10.30
N ASP A 38 0.79 7.95 -9.72
CA ASP A 38 2.21 7.83 -9.41
C ASP A 38 2.45 6.76 -8.34
N GLY A 39 1.61 6.72 -7.31
CA GLY A 39 1.68 5.65 -6.31
C GLY A 39 1.44 4.26 -6.91
N THR A 40 0.47 4.13 -7.83
CA THR A 40 0.20 2.85 -8.49
C THR A 40 1.32 2.42 -9.44
N LEU A 41 1.92 3.37 -10.17
CA LEU A 41 3.07 3.09 -11.04
C LEU A 41 4.29 2.65 -10.23
N ALA A 42 4.53 3.26 -9.07
CA ALA A 42 5.57 2.85 -8.15
C ALA A 42 5.32 1.44 -7.59
N LEU A 43 4.07 1.06 -7.29
CA LEU A 43 3.75 -0.33 -6.93
C LEU A 43 4.07 -1.32 -8.07
N ALA A 44 3.97 -0.89 -9.33
CA ALA A 44 4.27 -1.74 -10.47
C ALA A 44 5.76 -2.02 -10.66
N SER A 45 6.67 -1.28 -10.00
CA SER A 45 8.10 -1.60 -10.00
C SER A 45 8.48 -2.69 -9.00
N ALA A 46 7.52 -3.19 -8.21
CA ALA A 46 7.76 -4.26 -7.25
C ALA A 46 8.25 -5.54 -7.94
N THR A 47 9.24 -6.19 -7.32
CA THR A 47 9.82 -7.45 -7.80
C THR A 47 9.56 -8.59 -6.81
N GLY A 48 10.05 -9.79 -7.11
CA GLY A 48 9.92 -10.94 -6.21
C GLY A 48 8.48 -11.47 -6.13
N ALA A 49 8.17 -12.19 -5.05
CA ALA A 49 6.83 -12.72 -4.85
C ALA A 49 5.80 -11.60 -4.64
N VAL A 50 6.17 -10.54 -3.90
CA VAL A 50 5.33 -9.35 -3.72
C VAL A 50 4.95 -8.75 -5.07
N GLY A 51 5.91 -8.59 -5.99
CA GLY A 51 5.64 -8.10 -7.34
C GLY A 51 4.64 -8.96 -8.12
N HIS A 52 4.77 -10.29 -8.04
CA HIS A 52 3.81 -11.21 -8.67
C HIS A 52 2.41 -11.10 -8.06
N VAL A 53 2.31 -10.92 -6.74
CA VAL A 53 1.02 -10.68 -6.08
C VAL A 53 0.40 -9.38 -6.57
N LEU A 54 1.17 -8.29 -6.61
CA LEU A 54 0.67 -6.96 -7.02
C LEU A 54 0.32 -6.90 -8.51
N ALA A 55 1.03 -7.64 -9.37
CA ALA A 55 0.73 -7.79 -10.79
C ALA A 55 -0.50 -8.68 -11.08
N GLY A 56 -1.00 -9.39 -10.06
CA GLY A 56 -2.14 -10.29 -10.16
C GLY A 56 -3.48 -9.60 -10.46
N LYS A 57 -4.56 -10.38 -10.44
CA LYS A 57 -5.91 -9.88 -10.79
C LYS A 57 -6.33 -8.74 -9.87
N LYS A 58 -6.58 -7.55 -10.43
CA LYS A 58 -6.95 -6.32 -9.69
C LYS A 58 -8.40 -6.28 -9.16
N ARG A 59 -9.16 -7.38 -9.28
CA ARG A 59 -10.60 -7.44 -8.94
C ARG A 59 -10.93 -8.33 -7.74
N ASP A 60 -9.93 -8.91 -7.09
CA ASP A 60 -10.15 -9.81 -5.95
C ASP A 60 -10.25 -9.08 -4.60
N PHE A 61 -9.85 -7.80 -4.54
CA PHE A 61 -9.95 -6.98 -3.34
C PHE A 61 -11.00 -5.87 -3.50
N LYS A 62 -11.66 -5.52 -2.40
CA LYS A 62 -12.63 -4.42 -2.33
C LYS A 62 -12.14 -3.41 -1.31
N LEU A 63 -12.14 -2.14 -1.69
CA LEU A 63 -11.81 -1.03 -0.80
C LEU A 63 -13.10 -0.31 -0.39
N GLU A 64 -13.32 -0.12 0.91
CA GLU A 64 -14.41 0.69 1.46
C GLU A 64 -14.07 2.19 1.34
N ALA A 65 -13.99 2.70 0.10
CA ALA A 65 -13.61 4.08 -0.20
C ALA A 65 -14.75 5.11 0.03
N LYS A 66 -15.62 4.87 1.01
CA LYS A 66 -16.72 5.81 1.35
C LYS A 66 -16.22 7.01 2.14
N SER A 67 -15.13 6.85 2.89
CA SER A 67 -14.46 7.91 3.62
C SER A 67 -13.00 7.53 3.86
N SER A 68 -12.15 8.53 4.13
CA SER A 68 -10.76 8.30 4.53
C SER A 68 -10.66 7.49 5.84
N ALA A 69 -11.61 7.66 6.76
CA ALA A 69 -11.66 6.92 8.01
C ALA A 69 -11.97 5.43 7.79
N ALA A 70 -13.04 5.11 7.06
CA ALA A 70 -13.41 3.73 6.77
C ALA A 70 -12.32 3.00 5.98
N LEU A 71 -11.69 3.71 5.04
CA LEU A 71 -10.56 3.17 4.30
C LEU A 71 -9.34 2.95 5.21
N ALA A 72 -9.05 3.86 6.14
CA ALA A 72 -7.91 3.71 7.06
C ALA A 72 -8.10 2.53 8.04
N GLU A 73 -9.33 2.34 8.54
CA GLU A 73 -9.71 1.21 9.38
C GLU A 73 -9.54 -0.14 8.67
N GLN A 74 -9.72 -0.17 7.35
CA GLN A 74 -9.49 -1.36 6.55
C GLN A 74 -8.00 -1.56 6.22
N VAL A 75 -7.31 -0.50 5.80
CA VAL A 75 -6.00 -0.59 5.16
C VAL A 75 -4.85 -0.66 6.16
N LEU A 76 -4.90 0.12 7.24
CA LEU A 76 -3.80 0.12 8.22
C LEU A 76 -3.61 -1.26 8.88
N PRO A 77 -4.67 -1.96 9.33
CA PRO A 77 -4.53 -3.33 9.80
C PRO A 77 -4.08 -4.30 8.71
N ALA A 78 -4.51 -4.11 7.46
CA ALA A 78 -4.10 -4.95 6.34
C ALA A 78 -2.60 -4.81 6.02
N LEU A 79 -2.03 -3.60 6.17
CA LEU A 79 -0.57 -3.35 6.03
C LEU A 79 0.21 -4.14 7.07
N THR A 80 -0.16 -4.01 8.34
CA THR A 80 0.47 -4.76 9.44
C THR A 80 0.32 -6.27 9.25
N ALA A 81 -0.87 -6.75 8.87
CA ALA A 81 -1.10 -8.16 8.60
C ALA A 81 -0.26 -8.68 7.43
N SER A 82 -0.13 -7.91 6.34
CA SER A 82 0.68 -8.28 5.17
C SER A 82 2.15 -8.42 5.53
N VAL A 83 2.69 -7.47 6.30
CA VAL A 83 4.07 -7.51 6.78
C VAL A 83 4.29 -8.75 7.64
N ARG A 84 3.46 -8.98 8.66
CA ARG A 84 3.59 -10.15 9.56
C ARG A 84 3.48 -11.47 8.81
N LEU A 85 2.58 -11.53 7.82
CA LEU A 85 2.39 -12.71 6.98
C LEU A 85 3.65 -13.01 6.16
N LEU A 86 4.23 -11.99 5.54
CA LEU A 86 5.46 -12.14 4.77
C LEU A 86 6.64 -12.46 5.68
N GLU A 87 6.77 -11.83 6.86
CA GLU A 87 7.85 -12.10 7.80
C GLU A 87 7.87 -13.53 8.30
N ALA A 88 6.68 -14.12 8.51
CA ALA A 88 6.55 -15.51 8.94
C ALA A 88 7.03 -16.52 7.89
N GLN A 89 7.08 -16.13 6.61
CA GLN A 89 7.48 -17.02 5.51
C GLN A 89 8.87 -16.69 4.97
N ASP A 90 9.13 -15.41 4.69
CA ASP A 90 10.39 -14.90 4.20
C ASP A 90 10.59 -13.43 4.64
N PRO A 91 11.46 -13.17 5.63
CA PRO A 91 11.77 -11.82 6.10
C PRO A 91 12.27 -10.87 5.00
N ALA A 92 12.92 -11.40 3.95
CA ALA A 92 13.39 -10.58 2.84
C ALA A 92 12.21 -10.05 2.00
N GLU A 93 11.13 -10.82 1.88
CA GLU A 93 9.94 -10.41 1.13
C GLU A 93 9.04 -9.47 1.94
N ALA A 94 9.07 -9.57 3.26
CA ALA A 94 8.51 -8.52 4.12
C ALA A 94 9.25 -7.19 3.95
N ALA A 95 10.59 -7.22 3.92
CA ALA A 95 11.39 -6.03 3.65
C ALA A 95 11.10 -5.45 2.26
N ASN A 96 11.02 -6.31 1.22
CA ASN A 96 10.61 -5.93 -0.13
C ASN A 96 9.24 -5.24 -0.16
N PHE A 97 8.25 -5.79 0.56
CA PHE A 97 6.92 -5.18 0.68
C PHE A 97 6.96 -3.82 1.38
N ARG A 98 7.66 -3.70 2.52
CA ARG A 98 7.82 -2.41 3.23
C ARG A 98 8.45 -1.35 2.34
N THR A 99 9.53 -1.69 1.63
CA THR A 99 10.20 -0.79 0.71
C THR A 99 9.28 -0.40 -0.44
N THR A 100 8.59 -1.36 -1.06
CA THR A 100 7.66 -1.13 -2.17
C THR A 100 6.55 -0.16 -1.78
N VAL A 101 5.88 -0.39 -0.65
CA VAL A 101 4.79 0.49 -0.19
C VAL A 101 5.32 1.87 0.19
N THR A 102 6.48 1.95 0.85
CA THR A 102 7.11 3.24 1.20
C THR A 102 7.42 4.05 -0.05
N VAL A 103 8.05 3.45 -1.06
CA VAL A 103 8.35 4.11 -2.34
C VAL A 103 7.06 4.57 -3.03
N ALA A 104 5.99 3.76 -3.01
CA ALA A 104 4.71 4.14 -3.59
C ALA A 104 4.05 5.32 -2.87
N VAL A 105 4.11 5.35 -1.54
CA VAL A 105 3.58 6.46 -0.73
C VAL A 105 4.40 7.73 -0.95
N GLU A 106 5.73 7.62 -1.04
CA GLU A 106 6.59 8.77 -1.36
C GLU A 106 6.33 9.31 -2.78
N ALA A 107 6.19 8.44 -3.77
CA ALA A 107 5.86 8.84 -5.13
C ALA A 107 4.49 9.55 -5.16
N ALA A 108 3.51 8.99 -4.46
CA ALA A 108 2.19 9.59 -4.31
C ALA A 108 2.26 10.96 -3.60
N ALA A 109 3.06 11.12 -2.56
CA ALA A 109 3.25 12.40 -1.87
C ALA A 109 3.91 13.46 -2.78
N ARG A 110 4.93 13.08 -3.55
CA ARG A 110 5.64 13.97 -4.49
C ARG A 110 4.80 14.42 -5.68
N ALA A 111 3.77 13.66 -6.04
CA ALA A 111 2.80 14.05 -7.07
C ALA A 111 2.00 15.30 -6.66
N HIS A 112 1.96 15.64 -5.37
CA HIS A 112 1.34 16.86 -4.90
C HIS A 112 2.25 18.08 -5.10
N GLN A 113 1.70 19.15 -5.69
CA GLN A 113 2.42 20.42 -5.82
C GLN A 113 2.34 21.21 -4.50
N GLY A 114 3.43 21.18 -3.74
CA GLY A 114 3.61 21.93 -2.49
C GLY A 114 3.60 21.05 -1.24
N GLU A 115 3.81 21.66 -0.08
CA GLU A 115 3.74 20.95 1.20
C GLU A 115 2.28 20.69 1.59
N SER A 116 1.98 19.47 2.03
CA SER A 116 0.64 19.09 2.48
C SER A 116 0.72 18.34 3.81
N PRO A 117 0.40 19.01 4.93
CA PRO A 117 0.39 18.38 6.25
C PRO A 117 -0.53 17.16 6.34
N ALA A 118 -1.59 17.10 5.51
CA ALA A 118 -2.49 15.96 5.44
C ALA A 118 -1.81 14.73 4.82
N LEU A 119 -1.01 14.91 3.77
CA LEU A 119 -0.22 13.84 3.14
C LEU A 119 0.90 13.37 4.07
N ASP A 120 1.56 14.29 4.78
CA ASP A 120 2.62 13.95 5.74
C ASP A 120 2.05 13.11 6.90
N ALA A 121 0.92 13.54 7.45
CA ALA A 121 0.23 12.80 8.50
C ALA A 121 -0.24 11.41 8.04
N MET A 122 -0.72 11.29 6.80
CA MET A 122 -1.13 10.00 6.23
C MET A 122 0.07 9.08 5.98
N THR A 123 1.15 9.62 5.44
CA THR A 123 2.43 8.91 5.26
C THR A 123 2.92 8.36 6.58
N GLY A 124 2.92 9.17 7.65
CA GLY A 124 3.30 8.74 8.99
C GLY A 124 2.47 7.56 9.51
N LYS A 125 1.15 7.57 9.28
CA LYS A 125 0.26 6.45 9.68
C LYS A 125 0.57 5.17 8.90
N ILE A 126 0.80 5.26 7.59
CA ILE A 126 1.14 4.11 6.75
C ILE A 126 2.50 3.53 7.16
N THR A 127 3.51 4.38 7.36
CA THR A 127 4.83 3.95 7.82
C THR A 127 4.77 3.32 9.20
N ALA A 128 3.96 3.84 10.13
CA ALA A 128 3.76 3.22 11.43
C ALA A 128 3.15 1.81 11.29
N ALA A 129 2.13 1.64 10.44
CA ALA A 129 1.49 0.35 10.21
C ALA A 129 2.44 -0.69 9.58
N LEU A 130 3.36 -0.27 8.70
CA LEU A 130 4.38 -1.13 8.11
C LEU A 130 5.43 -1.63 9.12
N ASN A 131 5.59 -0.95 10.24
CA ASN A 131 6.61 -1.24 11.26
C ASN A 131 6.02 -1.79 12.58
N ALA A 132 4.72 -2.09 12.61
CA ALA A 132 3.99 -2.62 13.77
C ALA A 132 3.90 -4.16 13.80
#